data_AF-A0A816D9F2-F1
#
_entry.id   AF-A0A816D9F2-F1
#
_cell.length_a   1.000
_cell.length_b   1.000
_cell.length_c   1.000
_cell.angle_alpha   90.00
_cell.angle_beta   90.00
_cell.angle_gamma   90.00
#
_symmetry.space_group_name_H-M   'P 1'
#
loop_
_entity.id
_entity.type
_entity.pdbx_description
1 polymer ?
#
loop_
_entity_poly.entity_id
_entity_poly.type
_entity_poly.pdbx_seq_one_letter_code
_entity_poly.pdbx_strand_id
1 'polypeptide(L)'
;FVVSNSIPGKKLLGDWRFPPIFFVAGFLFEVVLCKLRINNINFYDVYKRKQAHEFVVKKHQLDDYLKTITLEASRKPTNALTFMIGSQTAHIWLNPMKDYKDFIQKAEADYQAQQQELAEVEEYLKKKREDRLKQIS
;
A
#
# COMPACT_ATOMS: atom_id res chain seq x y z
N PHE A 1 19.57 -41.16 8.55
CA PHE A 1 18.24 -41.31 9.16
C PHE A 1 17.72 -42.71 8.86
N VAL A 2 17.67 -43.61 9.86
CA VAL A 2 17.10 -44.96 9.68
C VAL A 2 15.59 -44.84 9.83
N VAL A 3 14.85 -44.88 8.72
CA VAL A 3 13.38 -44.76 8.74
C VAL A 3 12.79 -46.15 9.03
N SER A 4 12.03 -46.25 10.12
CA SER A 4 11.38 -47.51 10.53
C SER A 4 10.38 -48.03 9.49
N ASN A 5 10.37 -49.35 9.28
CA ASN A 5 9.53 -50.03 8.30
C ASN A 5 8.03 -50.04 8.67
N SER A 6 7.68 -49.68 9.90
CA SER A 6 6.31 -49.73 10.43
C SER A 6 5.42 -48.57 9.96
N ILE A 7 5.97 -47.61 9.21
CA ILE A 7 5.22 -46.44 8.76
C ILE A 7 4.51 -46.77 7.42
N PRO A 8 3.17 -46.65 7.36
CA PRO A 8 2.40 -46.91 6.13
C PRO A 8 2.80 -45.94 5.01
N GLY A 9 2.72 -46.38 3.75
CA GLY A 9 3.13 -45.58 2.58
C GLY A 9 4.51 -45.93 2.00
N LYS A 10 5.29 -46.82 2.64
CA LYS A 10 6.57 -47.31 2.11
C LYS A 10 6.44 -47.98 0.73
N LYS A 11 5.34 -48.70 0.48
CA LYS A 11 5.12 -49.45 -0.78
C LYS A 11 4.86 -48.56 -2.00
N LEU A 12 4.33 -47.34 -1.80
CA LEU A 12 3.94 -46.44 -2.90
C LEU A 12 4.96 -45.30 -3.10
N LEU A 13 5.57 -44.78 -2.03
CA LEU A 13 6.44 -43.59 -2.08
C LEU A 13 7.87 -43.84 -1.61
N GLY A 14 8.21 -45.07 -1.18
CA GLY A 14 9.56 -45.45 -0.75
C GLY A 14 10.13 -44.55 0.36
N ASP A 15 11.43 -44.26 0.27
CA ASP A 15 12.12 -43.35 1.21
C ASP A 15 11.82 -41.87 0.94
N TRP A 16 11.18 -41.54 -0.19
CA TRP A 16 10.77 -40.20 -0.61
C TRP A 16 9.34 -39.82 -0.17
N ARG A 17 8.82 -40.43 0.90
CA ARG A 17 7.44 -40.24 1.38
C ARG A 17 7.18 -38.90 2.09
N PHE A 18 8.22 -38.26 2.61
CA PHE A 18 8.10 -37.05 3.41
C PHE A 18 7.90 -35.76 2.59
N PRO A 19 8.64 -35.52 1.48
CA PRO A 19 8.51 -34.27 0.73
C PRO A 19 7.07 -33.94 0.26
N PRO A 20 6.27 -34.89 -0.26
CA PRO A 20 4.89 -34.59 -0.65
C PRO A 20 4.00 -34.20 0.54
N ILE A 21 4.20 -34.85 1.69
CA ILE A 21 3.45 -34.56 2.92
C ILE A 21 3.81 -33.16 3.43
N PHE A 22 5.10 -32.81 3.45
CA PHE A 22 5.55 -31.49 3.83
C PHE A 22 5.10 -30.39 2.86
N PHE A 23 4.99 -30.70 1.56
CA PHE A 23 4.46 -29.76 0.56
C PHE A 23 2.98 -29.46 0.80
N VAL A 24 2.16 -30.49 0.99
CA VAL A 24 0.73 -30.32 1.29
C VAL A 24 0.54 -29.64 2.64
N ALA A 25 1.32 -30.02 3.66
CA ALA A 25 1.28 -29.38 4.97
C ALA A 25 1.68 -27.89 4.90
N GLY A 26 2.70 -27.54 4.11
CA GLY A 26 3.13 -26.16 3.89
C GLY A 26 2.06 -25.32 3.19
N PHE A 27 1.45 -25.85 2.13
CA PHE A 27 0.33 -25.21 1.44
C PHE A 27 -0.88 -25.02 2.37
N LEU A 28 -1.22 -26.04 3.15
CA LEU A 28 -2.32 -25.96 4.11
C LEU A 28 -2.03 -24.92 5.20
N PHE A 29 -0.78 -24.84 5.66
CA PHE A 29 -0.35 -23.85 6.63
C PHE A 29 -0.48 -22.42 6.11
N GLU A 30 -0.10 -22.16 4.85
CA GLU A 30 -0.29 -20.86 4.20
C GLU A 30 -1.78 -20.46 4.13
N VAL A 31 -2.65 -21.42 3.78
CA VAL A 31 -4.11 -21.20 3.73
C VAL A 31 -4.69 -20.96 5.13
N VAL A 32 -4.24 -21.70 6.14
CA VAL A 32 -4.66 -21.51 7.53
C VAL A 32 -4.24 -20.12 8.02
N LEU A 33 -2.99 -19.73 7.80
CA LEU A 33 -2.50 -18.39 8.18
C LEU A 33 -3.29 -17.27 7.49
N CYS A 34 -3.63 -17.43 6.21
CA CYS A 34 -4.38 -16.44 5.45
C CYS A 34 -5.87 -16.38 5.85
N LYS A 35 -6.45 -17.48 6.36
CA LYS A 35 -7.87 -17.57 6.73
C LYS A 35 -8.17 -17.39 8.22
N LEU A 36 -7.18 -17.49 9.11
CA LEU A 36 -7.37 -17.29 10.54
C LEU A 36 -7.78 -15.84 10.82
N ARG A 37 -9.08 -15.63 11.10
CA ARG A 37 -9.61 -14.37 11.61
C ARG A 37 -9.40 -14.30 13.11
N ILE A 38 -8.49 -13.45 13.56
CA ILE A 38 -8.29 -13.18 14.99
C ILE A 38 -9.15 -11.98 15.33
N ASN A 39 -10.07 -12.15 16.29
CA ASN A 39 -10.92 -11.08 16.81
C ASN A 39 -11.74 -10.32 15.74
N ASN A 40 -12.31 -11.06 14.78
CA ASN A 40 -13.18 -10.54 13.73
C ASN A 40 -12.53 -9.58 12.71
N ILE A 41 -11.19 -9.49 12.70
CA ILE A 41 -10.40 -8.71 11.74
C ILE A 41 -9.53 -9.70 10.95
N ASN A 42 -9.55 -9.63 9.60
CA ASN A 42 -8.70 -10.48 8.78
C ASN A 42 -7.34 -9.83 8.51
N PHE A 43 -6.27 -10.63 8.41
CA PHE A 43 -4.95 -10.16 7.95
C PHE A 43 -5.04 -9.44 6.60
N TYR A 44 -5.93 -9.94 5.74
CA TYR A 44 -6.19 -9.34 4.44
C TYR A 44 -6.71 -7.90 4.54
N ASP A 45 -7.54 -7.58 5.54
CA ASP A 45 -8.11 -6.25 5.71
C ASP A 45 -7.03 -5.24 6.15
N VAL A 46 -6.11 -5.69 7.02
CA VAL A 46 -4.95 -4.90 7.46
C VAL A 46 -4.02 -4.61 6.28
N TYR A 47 -3.75 -5.63 5.46
CA TYR A 47 -2.94 -5.50 4.26
C TYR A 47 -3.56 -4.52 3.26
N LYS A 48 -4.86 -4.64 2.99
CA LYS A 48 -5.60 -3.74 2.09
C LYS A 48 -5.57 -2.30 2.58
N ARG A 49 -5.77 -2.07 3.88
CA ARG A 49 -5.67 -0.74 4.48
C ARG A 49 -4.28 -0.13 4.30
N LYS A 50 -3.22 -0.91 4.51
CA LYS A 50 -1.84 -0.43 4.35
C LYS A 50 -1.54 -0.03 2.89
N GLN A 51 -1.92 -0.89 1.94
CA GLN A 51 -1.76 -0.55 0.53
C GLN A 51 -2.54 0.68 0.10
N ALA A 52 -3.78 0.83 0.57
CA ALA A 52 -4.60 2.01 0.28
C ALA A 52 -3.94 3.29 0.80
N HIS A 53 -3.39 3.26 2.02
CA HIS A 53 -2.65 4.38 2.58
C HIS A 53 -1.38 4.71 1.79
N GLU A 54 -0.55 3.71 1.47
CA GLU A 54 0.65 3.91 0.65
C GLU A 54 0.32 4.48 -0.72
N PHE A 55 -0.79 4.03 -1.33
CA PHE A 55 -1.26 4.55 -2.61
C PHE A 55 -1.66 6.03 -2.53
N VAL A 56 -2.43 6.43 -1.51
CA VAL A 56 -2.85 7.83 -1.31
C VAL A 56 -1.62 8.74 -1.09
N VAL A 57 -0.69 8.34 -0.23
CA VAL A 57 0.55 9.09 -0.01
C VAL A 57 1.35 9.24 -1.30
N LYS A 58 1.53 8.15 -2.04
CA LYS A 58 2.30 8.15 -3.29
C LYS A 58 1.62 8.98 -4.38
N LYS A 59 0.29 8.97 -4.44
CA LYS A 59 -0.51 9.81 -5.33
C LYS A 59 -0.27 11.28 -5.04
N HIS A 60 -0.32 11.71 -3.78
CA HIS A 60 -0.03 13.10 -3.40
C HIS A 60 1.41 13.50 -3.71
N GLN A 61 2.39 12.64 -3.42
CA GLN A 61 3.79 12.88 -3.79
C GLN A 61 4.00 13.01 -5.30
N LEU A 62 3.32 12.15 -6.08
CA LEU A 62 3.37 12.21 -7.53
C LEU A 62 2.69 13.47 -8.05
N ASP A 63 1.55 13.87 -7.50
CA ASP A 63 0.85 15.10 -7.87
C ASP A 63 1.73 16.34 -7.60
N ASP A 64 2.46 16.36 -6.49
CA ASP A 64 3.41 17.44 -6.17
C ASP A 64 4.60 17.43 -7.13
N TYR A 65 5.13 16.26 -7.49
CA TYR A 65 6.19 16.12 -8.50
C TYR A 65 5.71 16.51 -9.91
N LEU A 66 4.47 16.19 -10.26
CA LEU A 66 3.90 16.60 -11.55
C LEU A 66 3.60 18.10 -11.59
N LYS A 67 3.22 18.73 -10.47
CA LYS A 67 3.08 20.19 -10.39
C LYS A 67 4.40 20.90 -10.69
N THR A 68 5.53 20.40 -10.19
CA THR A 68 6.83 21.01 -10.50
C THR A 68 7.19 20.86 -11.99
N ILE A 69 7.00 19.67 -12.55
CA ILE A 69 7.24 19.42 -13.98
C ILE A 69 6.28 20.22 -14.86
N THR A 70 5.00 20.30 -14.51
CA THR A 70 3.99 21.03 -15.32
C THR A 70 4.22 22.53 -15.29
N LEU A 71 4.66 23.10 -14.16
CA LEU A 71 5.11 24.49 -14.08
C LEU A 71 6.32 24.75 -15.00
N GLU A 72 7.27 23.82 -15.07
CA GLU A 72 8.37 23.89 -16.05
C GLU A 72 7.90 23.66 -17.50
N ALA A 73 6.93 22.77 -17.70
CA ALA A 73 6.37 22.40 -19.00
C ALA A 73 5.50 23.52 -19.59
N SER A 74 4.81 24.32 -18.78
CA SER A 74 4.05 25.49 -19.25
C SER A 74 4.95 26.52 -19.93
N ARG A 75 6.27 26.43 -19.76
CA ARG A 75 7.26 27.23 -20.47
C ARG A 75 7.55 26.75 -21.90
N LYS A 76 7.15 25.52 -22.30
CA LYS A 76 7.40 24.93 -23.64
C LYS A 76 6.22 24.03 -24.12
N PRO A 77 5.57 24.34 -25.25
CA PRO A 77 4.28 23.73 -25.64
C PRO A 77 4.32 22.26 -26.08
N THR A 78 5.49 21.63 -26.17
CA THR A 78 5.66 20.25 -26.67
C THR A 78 5.09 19.17 -25.74
N ASN A 79 4.84 19.46 -24.47
CA ASN A 79 4.52 18.44 -23.46
C ASN A 79 3.02 18.06 -23.41
N ALA A 80 2.11 18.89 -23.95
CA ALA A 80 0.67 18.68 -23.89
C ALA A 80 0.21 17.39 -24.61
N LEU A 81 0.88 17.01 -25.71
CA LEU A 81 0.58 15.79 -26.46
C LEU A 81 0.95 14.51 -25.68
N THR A 82 2.04 14.56 -24.91
CA THR A 82 2.48 13.46 -24.03
C THR A 82 1.44 13.15 -22.95
N PHE A 83 0.78 14.18 -22.41
CA PHE A 83 -0.31 14.00 -21.45
C PHE A 83 -1.55 13.33 -22.08
N MET A 84 -1.85 13.57 -23.36
CA MET A 84 -3.00 12.96 -24.05
C MET A 84 -2.78 11.48 -24.40
N ILE A 85 -1.55 11.09 -24.78
CA ILE A 85 -1.23 9.69 -25.11
C ILE A 85 -1.25 8.80 -23.85
N GLY A 86 -0.87 9.34 -22.69
CA GLY A 86 -1.01 8.64 -21.40
C GLY A 86 -2.46 8.43 -20.96
N SER A 87 -3.36 9.37 -21.29
CA SER A 87 -4.77 9.35 -20.88
C SER A 87 -5.56 8.16 -21.45
N GLN A 88 -5.37 7.83 -22.73
CA GLN A 88 -6.09 6.72 -23.36
C GLN A 88 -5.54 5.32 -23.03
N THR A 89 -4.34 5.20 -22.45
CA THR A 89 -3.74 3.89 -22.11
C THR A 89 -3.82 3.54 -20.62
N ALA A 90 -3.89 4.55 -19.74
CA ALA A 90 -3.92 4.35 -18.29
C ALA A 90 -5.16 3.60 -17.78
N HIS A 91 -6.33 3.82 -18.39
CA HIS A 91 -7.59 3.22 -17.92
C HIS A 91 -7.70 1.71 -18.18
N ILE A 92 -6.91 1.16 -19.12
CA ILE A 92 -6.88 -0.27 -19.43
C ILE A 92 -6.10 -1.06 -18.35
N TRP A 93 -5.11 -0.43 -17.71
CA TRP A 93 -4.23 -1.08 -16.73
C TRP A 93 -4.62 -0.80 -15.26
N LEU A 94 -5.34 0.29 -14.97
CA LEU A 94 -5.75 0.70 -13.60
C LEU A 94 -6.99 -0.05 -13.04
N ASN A 95 -7.53 -1.02 -13.76
CA ASN A 95 -8.72 -1.77 -13.34
C ASN A 95 -8.59 -2.67 -12.07
N PRO A 96 -7.42 -3.08 -11.53
CA PRO A 96 -7.39 -3.91 -10.32
C PRO A 96 -7.74 -3.15 -9.02
N MET A 97 -7.91 -1.83 -9.06
CA MET A 97 -8.09 -0.99 -7.86
C MET A 97 -9.55 -0.81 -7.40
N LYS A 98 -10.53 -1.38 -8.11
CA LYS A 98 -11.96 -1.24 -7.74
C LYS A 98 -12.26 -1.80 -6.35
N ASP A 99 -11.49 -2.81 -5.92
CA ASP A 99 -11.64 -3.52 -4.65
C ASP A 99 -11.08 -2.77 -3.42
N TYR A 100 -10.44 -1.62 -3.65
CA TYR A 100 -9.80 -0.77 -2.64
C TYR A 100 -10.55 0.54 -2.41
N LYS A 101 -11.64 0.81 -3.14
CA LYS A 101 -12.30 2.13 -3.18
C LYS A 101 -12.67 2.66 -1.79
N ASP A 102 -13.30 1.83 -0.95
CA ASP A 102 -13.72 2.23 0.40
C ASP A 102 -12.52 2.49 1.32
N PHE A 103 -11.46 1.71 1.16
CA PHE A 103 -10.21 1.88 1.91
C PHE A 103 -9.44 3.13 1.46
N ILE A 104 -9.43 3.42 0.16
CA ILE A 104 -8.83 4.61 -0.42
C ILE A 104 -9.58 5.84 0.05
N GLN A 105 -10.92 5.84 0.00
CA GLN A 105 -11.72 6.97 0.47
C GLN A 105 -11.47 7.26 1.95
N LYS A 106 -11.38 6.22 2.78
CA LYS A 106 -11.04 6.37 4.20
C LYS A 106 -9.61 6.91 4.38
N ALA A 107 -8.64 6.36 3.66
CA ALA A 107 -7.25 6.81 3.72
C ALA A 107 -7.08 8.26 3.22
N GLU A 108 -7.83 8.68 2.20
CA GLU A 108 -7.89 10.06 1.74
C GLU A 108 -8.46 10.98 2.83
N ALA A 109 -9.54 10.58 3.50
CA ALA A 109 -10.10 11.37 4.61
C ALA A 109 -9.11 11.50 5.79
N ASP A 110 -8.45 10.40 6.18
CA ASP A 110 -7.43 10.40 7.23
C ASP A 110 -6.24 11.30 6.86
N TYR A 111 -5.79 11.24 5.59
CA TYR A 111 -4.72 12.09 5.07
C TYR A 111 -5.10 13.59 5.10
N GLN A 112 -6.33 13.94 4.70
CA GLN A 112 -6.81 15.33 4.73
C GLN A 112 -6.89 15.87 6.17
N ALA A 113 -7.36 15.07 7.12
CA ALA A 113 -7.39 15.46 8.54
C ALA A 113 -5.97 15.74 9.06
N GLN A 114 -5.00 14.88 8.73
CA GLN A 114 -3.59 15.10 9.08
C GLN A 114 -3.02 16.38 8.46
N GLN A 115 -3.37 16.71 7.21
CA GLN A 115 -2.92 17.95 6.57
C GLN A 115 -3.51 19.20 7.24
N GLN A 116 -4.77 19.13 7.68
CA GLN A 116 -5.40 20.23 8.43
C GLN A 116 -4.71 20.45 9.78
N GLU A 117 -4.44 19.39 10.54
CA GLU A 117 -3.71 19.47 11.81
C GLU A 117 -2.30 20.05 11.63
N LEU A 118 -1.57 19.62 10.59
CA LEU A 118 -0.25 20.15 10.29
C LEU A 118 -0.29 21.64 9.96
N ALA A 119 -1.27 22.09 9.18
CA ALA A 119 -1.43 23.50 8.83
C ALA A 119 -1.75 24.38 10.05
N GLU A 120 -2.62 23.91 10.95
CA GLU A 120 -2.94 24.59 12.20
C GLU A 120 -1.71 24.70 13.12
N VAL A 121 -0.92 23.63 13.23
CA VAL A 121 0.34 23.63 13.99
C VAL A 121 1.34 24.61 13.39
N GLU A 122 1.47 24.65 12.06
CA GLU A 122 2.35 25.60 11.37
C GLU A 122 1.93 27.06 11.63
N GLU A 123 0.62 27.35 11.59
CA GLU A 123 0.08 28.67 11.90
C GLU A 123 0.36 29.08 13.35
N TYR A 124 0.11 28.16 14.31
CA TYR A 124 0.46 28.37 15.71
C TYR A 124 1.96 28.66 15.90
N LEU A 125 2.82 27.86 15.26
CA LEU A 125 4.28 28.05 15.33
C LEU A 125 4.72 29.37 14.67
N LYS A 126 4.05 29.81 13.61
CA LYS A 126 4.32 31.10 12.96
C LYS A 126 3.96 32.26 13.89
N LYS A 127 2.77 32.25 14.47
CA LYS A 127 2.34 33.26 15.45
C LYS A 127 3.29 33.31 16.65
N LYS A 128 3.63 32.15 17.20
CA LYS A 128 4.59 32.04 18.31
C LYS A 128 5.98 32.57 17.94
N ARG A 129 6.44 32.38 16.69
CA ARG A 129 7.69 32.97 16.19
C ARG A 129 7.59 34.49 16.11
N GLU A 130 6.50 35.05 15.59
CA GLU A 130 6.27 36.50 15.49
C GLU A 130 6.22 37.18 16.87
N ASP A 131 5.54 36.57 17.84
CA ASP A 131 5.46 37.07 19.21
C ASP A 131 6.85 37.10 19.88
N ARG A 132 7.68 36.08 19.64
CA ARG A 132 9.08 36.08 20.13
C ARG A 132 9.93 37.14 19.46
N LEU A 133 9.75 37.40 18.17
CA LEU A 133 10.50 38.45 17.45
C LEU A 133 10.17 39.85 17.99
N LYS A 134 8.90 40.11 18.33
CA LYS A 134 8.46 41.37 18.95
C LYS A 134 8.98 41.59 20.36
N GLN A 135 9.34 40.53 21.08
CA GLN A 135 9.95 40.63 22.42
C GLN A 135 11.47 40.91 22.38
N ILE A 136 12.12 40.64 21.25
CA ILE A 136 13.56 40.84 21.04
C ILE A 136 13.85 42.23 20.44
N SER A 137 12.90 42.79 19.68
CA SER A 137 12.91 44.16 19.14
C SER A 137 12.50 45.19 20.17
#